data_AF-A0AAV2EXZ7-F1
#
_entry.id   AF-A0AAV2EXZ7-F1
#
_cell.length_a   1.000
_cell.length_b   1.000
_cell.length_c   1.000
_cell.angle_alpha   90.00
_cell.angle_beta   90.00
_cell.angle_gamma   90.00
#
_symmetry.space_group_name_H-M   'P 1'
#
loop_
_entity.id
_entity.type
_entity.pdbx_description
1 polymer ?
#
loop_
_entity_poly.entity_id
_entity_poly.type
_entity_poly.pdbx_seq_one_letter_code
_entity_poly.pdbx_strand_id
1 'polypeptide(L)'
;MADDEAQEQADRERIFKRFDLNGDGKISATELGDCLKTLGSVTPDEVKRMMDEIDTDGDGYISYQEFTDFALANRGLIKDVAKIF
;
A
#
# COMPACT_ATOMS: atom_id res chain seq x y z
N MET A 1 19.64 15.63 -2.46
CA MET A 1 18.39 15.33 -3.19
C MET A 1 18.30 13.86 -3.57
N ALA A 2 19.42 13.13 -3.68
CA ALA A 2 19.43 11.66 -3.82
C ALA A 2 18.94 10.90 -2.57
N ASP A 3 19.00 11.54 -1.40
CA ASP A 3 18.61 10.92 -0.13
C ASP A 3 17.10 10.71 0.03
N ASP A 4 16.26 11.58 -0.56
CA ASP A 4 14.80 11.45 -0.44
C ASP A 4 14.27 10.30 -1.31
N GLU A 5 14.78 10.12 -2.53
CA GLU A 5 14.29 9.08 -3.45
C GLU A 5 14.62 7.66 -2.93
N ALA A 6 15.82 7.47 -2.40
CA ALA A 6 16.24 6.20 -1.81
C ALA A 6 15.41 5.87 -0.56
N GLN A 7 15.11 6.88 0.25
CA GLN A 7 14.28 6.73 1.44
C GLN A 7 12.84 6.40 1.07
N GLU A 8 12.25 7.09 0.09
CA GLU A 8 10.90 6.82 -0.39
C GLU A 8 10.76 5.42 -0.98
N GLN A 9 11.77 4.94 -1.70
CA GLN A 9 11.77 3.59 -2.23
C GLN A 9 11.87 2.55 -1.11
N ALA A 10 12.74 2.78 -0.12
CA ALA A 10 12.86 1.92 1.06
C ALA A 10 11.55 1.88 1.88
N ASP A 11 10.90 3.03 2.07
CA ASP A 11 9.62 3.11 2.76
C ASP A 11 8.54 2.36 1.99
N ARG A 12 8.42 2.56 0.67
CA ARG A 12 7.47 1.79 -0.16
C ARG A 12 7.70 0.30 -0.05
N GLU A 13 8.93 -0.16 -0.14
CA GLU A 13 9.25 -1.58 -0.10
C GLU A 13 8.99 -2.19 1.29
N ARG A 14 9.29 -1.45 2.37
CA ARG A 14 8.97 -1.84 3.74
C ARG A 14 7.47 -1.93 3.97
N ILE A 15 6.73 -0.93 3.49
CA ILE A 15 5.26 -0.89 3.58
C ILE A 15 4.68 -2.04 2.79
N PHE A 16 5.13 -2.22 1.55
CA PHE A 16 4.65 -3.29 0.69
C PHE A 16 4.80 -4.66 1.35
N LYS A 17 5.99 -4.97 1.89
CA LYS A 17 6.24 -6.21 2.66
C LYS A 17 5.44 -6.31 3.95
N ARG A 18 4.97 -5.19 4.49
CA ARG A 18 4.14 -5.18 5.71
C ARG A 18 2.68 -5.47 5.40
N PHE A 19 2.22 -5.00 4.26
CA PHE A 19 0.88 -5.26 3.74
C PHE A 19 0.78 -6.66 3.13
N ASP A 20 1.82 -7.11 2.45
CA ASP A 20 1.96 -8.47 1.94
C ASP A 20 2.26 -9.46 3.08
N LEU A 21 1.19 -9.93 3.74
CA LEU A 21 1.29 -10.85 4.88
C LEU A 21 1.68 -12.26 4.43
N ASN A 22 1.26 -12.65 3.24
CA ASN A 22 1.55 -13.96 2.67
C ASN A 22 2.92 -14.02 1.95
N GLY A 23 3.51 -12.87 1.59
CA GLY A 23 4.82 -12.78 0.96
C GLY A 23 4.81 -13.17 -0.52
N ASP A 24 3.65 -13.12 -1.17
CA ASP A 24 3.48 -13.52 -2.58
C ASP A 24 3.87 -12.40 -3.55
N GLY A 25 4.24 -11.22 -3.03
CA GLY A 25 4.64 -10.08 -3.84
C GLY A 25 3.46 -9.29 -4.39
N LYS A 26 2.28 -9.44 -3.78
CA LYS A 26 1.03 -8.75 -4.13
C LYS A 26 0.12 -8.62 -2.91
N ILE A 27 -0.60 -7.50 -2.82
CA ILE A 27 -1.46 -7.21 -1.66
C ILE A 27 -2.91 -7.49 -2.05
N SER A 28 -3.55 -8.44 -1.39
CA SER A 28 -4.99 -8.72 -1.59
C SER A 28 -5.89 -7.72 -0.86
N ALA A 29 -7.17 -7.66 -1.24
CA ALA A 29 -8.17 -6.79 -0.59
C ALA A 29 -8.24 -7.00 0.92
N THR A 30 -8.11 -8.27 1.32
CA THR A 30 -8.15 -8.71 2.70
C THR A 30 -6.93 -8.18 3.47
N GLU A 31 -5.74 -8.33 2.88
CA GLU A 31 -4.47 -7.86 3.45
C GLU A 31 -4.41 -6.34 3.57
N LEU A 32 -4.82 -5.65 2.49
CA LEU A 32 -4.96 -4.20 2.48
C LEU A 32 -5.89 -3.74 3.60
N GLY A 33 -7.05 -4.38 3.74
CA GLY A 33 -8.03 -4.05 4.77
C GLY A 33 -7.57 -4.32 6.19
N ASP A 34 -6.79 -5.37 6.44
CA ASP A 34 -6.27 -5.69 7.78
C ASP A 34 -5.21 -4.65 8.22
N CYS A 35 -4.31 -4.27 7.31
CA CYS A 35 -3.34 -3.20 7.57
C CYS A 35 -4.02 -1.84 7.72
N LEU A 36 -4.98 -1.52 6.86
CA LEU A 36 -5.72 -0.26 6.91
C LEU A 36 -6.60 -0.14 8.17
N LYS A 37 -7.20 -1.24 8.65
CA LYS A 37 -7.87 -1.28 9.96
C LYS A 37 -6.94 -0.91 11.11
N THR A 38 -5.67 -1.32 11.02
CA THR A 38 -4.65 -1.01 12.02
C THR A 38 -4.28 0.48 12.00
N LEU A 39 -4.36 1.13 10.84
CA LEU A 39 -4.04 2.55 10.68
C LEU A 39 -5.16 3.50 11.12
N GLY A 40 -6.42 3.05 11.05
CA GLY A 40 -7.57 3.79 11.55
C GLY A 40 -8.83 3.49 10.76
N SER A 41 -9.89 3.08 11.47
CA SER A 41 -11.26 2.75 11.02
C SER A 41 -11.62 3.04 9.55
N VAL A 42 -11.08 2.22 8.63
CA VAL A 42 -11.63 2.09 7.28
C VAL A 42 -12.46 0.82 7.21
N THR A 43 -13.60 0.95 6.54
CA THR A 43 -14.55 -0.15 6.38
C THR A 43 -14.14 -1.03 5.20
N PRO A 44 -14.52 -2.32 5.17
CA PRO A 44 -14.24 -3.19 4.03
C PRO A 44 -14.76 -2.64 2.70
N ASP A 45 -15.87 -1.89 2.71
CA ASP A 45 -16.36 -1.18 1.52
C ASP A 45 -15.40 -0.09 1.04
N GLU A 46 -14.80 0.68 1.96
CA GLU A 46 -13.81 1.71 1.62
C GLU A 46 -12.53 1.08 1.07
N VAL A 47 -12.08 -0.02 1.68
CA VAL A 47 -10.94 -0.82 1.21
C VAL A 47 -11.19 -1.33 -0.20
N LYS A 48 -12.40 -1.83 -0.46
CA LYS A 48 -12.78 -2.32 -1.79
C LYS A 48 -12.80 -1.21 -2.83
N ARG A 49 -13.29 -0.02 -2.47
CA ARG A 49 -13.23 1.16 -3.36
C ARG A 49 -11.81 1.62 -3.62
N MET A 50 -10.97 1.68 -2.59
CA MET A 50 -9.55 2.00 -2.75
C MET A 50 -8.85 0.95 -3.61
N MET A 51 -9.20 -0.32 -3.43
CA MET A 51 -8.64 -1.38 -4.25
C MET A 51 -9.05 -1.23 -5.70
N ASP A 52 -10.32 -0.98 -6.00
CA ASP A 52 -10.81 -0.74 -7.37
C ASP A 52 -10.17 0.51 -8.02
N GLU A 53 -9.76 1.49 -7.22
CA GLU A 53 -9.06 2.70 -7.69
C GLU A 53 -7.56 2.45 -7.97
N ILE A 54 -6.94 1.49 -7.27
CA ILE A 54 -5.50 1.17 -7.39
C ILE A 54 -5.27 0.01 -8.36
N ASP A 55 -6.08 -1.04 -8.26
CA ASP A 55 -6.07 -2.25 -9.08
C ASP A 55 -6.58 -1.91 -10.48
N THR A 56 -5.63 -1.57 -11.35
CA THR A 56 -5.93 -1.10 -12.70
C THR A 56 -6.15 -2.28 -13.64
N ASP A 57 -5.56 -3.43 -13.32
CA ASP A 57 -5.71 -4.68 -14.08
C ASP A 57 -7.00 -5.44 -13.70
N GLY A 58 -7.52 -5.21 -12.49
CA GLY A 58 -8.75 -5.81 -12.00
C GLY A 58 -8.57 -7.26 -11.55
N ASP A 59 -7.35 -7.68 -11.17
CA ASP A 59 -7.05 -9.04 -10.71
C ASP A 59 -7.50 -9.26 -9.25
N GLY A 60 -7.89 -8.20 -8.55
CA GLY A 60 -8.24 -8.21 -7.12
C GLY A 60 -7.02 -8.17 -6.21
N TYR A 61 -5.84 -7.82 -6.75
CA TYR A 61 -4.57 -7.75 -6.05
C TYR A 61 -3.80 -6.51 -6.50
N ILE A 62 -3.15 -5.84 -5.55
CA ILE A 62 -2.27 -4.71 -5.84
C ILE A 62 -0.84 -5.23 -6.01
N SER A 63 -0.33 -5.15 -7.23
CA SER A 63 1.05 -5.49 -7.54
C SER A 63 2.02 -4.42 -7.02
N TYR A 64 3.30 -4.77 -6.84
CA TYR A 64 4.32 -3.80 -6.43
C TYR A 64 4.36 -2.54 -7.32
N GLN A 65 4.09 -2.71 -8.62
CA GLN A 65 4.08 -1.63 -9.58
C GLN A 65 2.90 -0.68 -9.39
N GLU A 66 1.69 -1.22 -9.17
CA GLU A 66 0.46 -0.45 -8.87
C GLU A 66 0.56 0.24 -7.51
N PHE A 67 1.10 -0.46 -6.52
CA PHE A 67 1.41 0.12 -5.22
C PHE A 67 2.40 1.28 -5.34
N THR A 68 3.43 1.14 -6.18
CA THR A 68 4.44 2.19 -6.39
C THR A 68 3.83 3.42 -7.05
N ASP A 69 2.95 3.24 -8.04
CA ASP A 69 2.25 4.35 -8.69
C ASP A 69 1.33 5.08 -7.70
N PHE A 70 0.55 4.32 -6.93
CA PHE A 70 -0.28 4.87 -5.85
C PHE A 70 0.55 5.58 -4.78
N ALA A 71 1.70 5.02 -4.38
CA ALA A 71 2.62 5.60 -3.42
C ALA A 71 3.28 6.89 -3.94
N LEU A 72 3.50 6.99 -5.25
CA LEU A 72 4.00 8.21 -5.91
C LEU A 72 2.92 9.30 -5.96
N ALA A 73 1.67 8.92 -6.20
CA ALA A 73 0.52 9.82 -6.16
C ALA A 73 0.17 10.27 -4.74
N ASN A 74 0.34 9.39 -3.75
CA ASN A 74 -0.05 9.59 -2.34
C ASN A 74 1.15 9.47 -1.39
N ARG A 75 2.23 10.19 -1.68
CA ARG A 75 3.47 10.17 -0.85
C ARG A 75 3.23 10.50 0.63
N GLY A 76 2.23 11.32 0.94
CA GLY A 76 1.88 11.66 2.33
C GLY A 76 1.42 10.43 3.13
N LEU A 77 0.53 9.64 2.54
CA LEU A 77 -0.04 8.46 3.19
C LEU A 77 1.05 7.41 3.48
N ILE A 78 1.93 7.15 2.52
CA ILE A 78 3.05 6.22 2.69
C ILE A 78 3.99 6.69 3.81
N LYS A 79 4.26 7.99 3.91
CA LYS A 79 5.09 8.56 4.99
C LYS A 79 4.43 8.46 6.36
N ASP A 80 3.11 8.56 6.46
CA ASP A 80 2.41 8.40 7.74
C ASP A 80 2.35 6.93 8.16
N VAL A 81 2.07 6.02 7.22
CA VAL A 81 2.11 4.58 7.47
C VAL A 81 3.52 4.15 7.88
N ALA A 82 4.58 4.66 7.22
CA ALA A 82 5.97 4.31 7.50
C ALA A 82 6.48 4.81 8.85
N LYS A 83 5.78 5.76 9.48
CA LYS A 83 6.08 6.21 10.86
C LYS A 83 5.35 5.37 11.92
N ILE A 84 4.28 4.67 11.53
CA ILE A 84 3.48 3.84 12.44
C ILE A 84 4.13 2.46 12.64
N PHE A 85 4.84 1.97 11.61
CA PHE A 85 5.51 0.66 11.59
C PHE A 85 7.03 0.80 11.61
#